data_AF-A0A0F6A579-F1
#
_entry.id   AF-A0A0F6A579-F1
#
_cell.length_a   1.000
_cell.length_b   1.000
_cell.length_c   1.000
_cell.angle_alpha   90.00
_cell.angle_beta   90.00
_cell.angle_gamma   90.00
#
_symmetry.space_group_name_H-M   'P 1'
#
loop_
_entity.id
_entity.type
_entity.pdbx_description
1 polymer ?
#
loop_
_entity_poly.entity_id
_entity_poly.type
_entity_poly.pdbx_seq_one_letter_code
_entity_poly.pdbx_strand_id
1 'polypeptide(L)'
;MKSNRLIKLALLSFSALSAQHVLAHQTPTVLDNEDYEIEKKLGLDIDCGADASALQKALGKAYSAQLVQLTVTGECAGPLYIQHGRFEIINDAGLSGSIRVKHNQEYQQKAAVLLSSSNVAFKNINIDVPNDMPAVEIKANSLAKFNHVSTNAKSPNDSSFLQFLITDNSTAYFEKMSGNSVGVYGSSFVEFSKRSDQIKLEVYDTSAAQSAQNNHFRSVQVAGNGYFLGDNQSNVNLLMIWSKGAAEINNQSRVGEIMMGGQSHFAAYKESLVAGPYSLWGNVVFELEHSTAYNWKAVDKPYSIIIGNNAHVNGKLYPGWSWTGQAK
;
A
#
# COMPACT_ATOMS: atom_id res chain seq x y z
N MET A 1 -35.41 31.88 49.13
CA MET A 1 -36.24 31.43 48.00
C MET A 1 -35.57 30.23 47.34
N LYS A 2 -36.33 29.17 47.10
CA LYS A 2 -35.94 27.89 46.46
C LYS A 2 -36.18 27.97 44.94
N SER A 3 -35.34 27.28 44.15
CA SER A 3 -35.68 26.44 42.97
C SER A 3 -34.36 26.11 42.22
N ASN A 4 -33.80 24.89 42.30
CA ASN A 4 -34.01 23.73 41.41
C ASN A 4 -33.63 24.01 39.93
N ARG A 5 -32.90 23.20 39.16
CA ARG A 5 -32.44 21.79 39.25
C ARG A 5 -31.63 21.45 37.97
N LEU A 6 -30.72 20.46 38.07
CA LEU A 6 -30.27 19.50 37.01
C LEU A 6 -29.44 20.10 35.84
N ILE A 7 -28.33 19.53 35.36
CA ILE A 7 -28.06 18.12 35.00
C ILE A 7 -26.56 17.80 35.21
N LYS A 8 -26.31 16.67 35.88
CA LYS A 8 -25.07 15.89 35.83
C LYS A 8 -25.16 14.94 34.63
N LEU A 9 -24.14 14.91 33.77
CA LEU A 9 -23.70 13.82 32.86
C LEU A 9 -22.51 14.44 32.08
N ALA A 10 -21.33 13.86 31.90
CA ALA A 10 -20.95 12.45 31.85
C ALA A 10 -19.50 12.26 32.34
N LEU A 11 -19.32 11.23 33.17
CA LEU A 11 -18.07 10.55 33.43
C LEU A 11 -18.22 9.18 32.77
N LEU A 12 -17.48 8.90 31.68
CA LEU A 12 -17.24 7.55 31.18
C LEU A 12 -15.83 7.50 30.57
N SER A 13 -14.88 7.14 31.44
CA SER A 13 -13.77 6.21 31.21
C SER A 13 -13.37 5.86 29.76
N PHE A 14 -12.24 6.41 29.30
CA PHE A 14 -11.38 5.77 28.29
C PHE A 14 -10.16 5.16 28.99
N SER A 15 -10.32 3.94 29.51
CA SER A 15 -9.23 3.06 29.94
C SER A 15 -9.66 1.61 29.75
N ALA A 16 -9.48 1.10 28.54
CA ALA A 16 -9.31 -0.32 28.23
C ALA A 16 -9.28 -0.49 26.69
N LEU A 17 -8.08 -0.57 26.13
CA LEU A 17 -7.80 -1.29 24.87
C LEU A 17 -6.29 -1.52 24.78
N SER A 18 -5.77 -2.19 25.80
CA SER A 18 -4.55 -2.97 25.72
C SER A 18 -4.93 -4.45 25.90
N ALA A 19 -4.43 -5.27 24.98
CA ALA A 19 -4.32 -6.74 25.04
C ALA A 19 -5.62 -7.56 25.14
N GLN A 20 -6.05 -8.11 24.00
CA GLN A 20 -6.61 -9.47 23.75
C GLN A 20 -7.03 -9.47 22.26
N HIS A 21 -6.39 -10.20 21.35
CA HIS A 21 -6.42 -11.65 21.28
C HIS A 21 -5.09 -12.27 20.85
N VAL A 22 -4.58 -13.14 21.74
CA VAL A 22 -3.77 -14.30 21.38
C VAL A 22 -4.74 -15.48 21.23
N LEU A 23 -4.49 -16.31 20.21
CA LEU A 23 -4.99 -17.69 19.99
C LEU A 23 -6.50 -17.89 19.78
N ALA A 24 -6.87 -18.11 18.51
CA ALA A 24 -7.99 -18.99 18.15
C ALA A 24 -7.77 -19.61 16.76
N HIS A 25 -6.79 -20.51 16.64
CA HIS A 25 -6.77 -21.56 15.61
C HIS A 25 -6.26 -22.85 16.28
N GLN A 26 -7.11 -23.42 17.12
CA GLN A 26 -7.14 -24.86 17.36
C GLN A 26 -8.56 -25.31 17.02
N THR A 27 -8.75 -25.73 15.78
CA THR A 27 -9.89 -26.54 15.39
C THR A 27 -9.71 -27.94 16.00
N PRO A 28 -10.79 -28.58 16.46
CA PRO A 28 -10.73 -29.88 17.11
C PRO A 28 -10.35 -30.97 16.11
N THR A 29 -9.36 -31.78 16.50
CA THR A 29 -9.11 -33.12 15.98
C THR A 29 -10.29 -34.02 16.31
N VAL A 30 -11.03 -34.50 15.29
CA VAL A 30 -11.46 -35.90 15.13
C VAL A 30 -11.86 -36.08 13.66
N LEU A 31 -11.03 -36.83 12.91
CA LEU A 31 -11.43 -37.86 11.96
C LEU A 31 -10.14 -38.61 11.58
N ASP A 32 -9.95 -39.78 12.18
CA ASP A 32 -8.97 -40.77 11.74
C ASP A 32 -9.31 -41.20 10.31
N ASN A 33 -8.40 -40.94 9.36
CA ASN A 33 -7.79 -41.98 8.53
C ASN A 33 -6.89 -41.35 7.44
N GLU A 34 -5.71 -41.97 7.32
CA GLU A 34 -4.59 -41.69 6.40
C GLU A 34 -3.67 -40.54 6.81
N ASP A 35 -2.49 -40.92 7.32
CA ASP A 35 -1.31 -40.08 7.49
C ASP A 35 -0.86 -39.51 6.14
N TYR A 36 -1.53 -38.46 5.67
CA TYR A 36 -0.99 -37.61 4.62
C TYR A 36 0.00 -36.65 5.29
N GLU A 37 1.30 -36.98 5.25
CA GLU A 37 2.35 -36.00 5.53
C GLU A 37 2.20 -34.85 4.54
N ILE A 38 1.67 -33.72 5.00
CA ILE A 38 1.64 -32.49 4.21
C ILE A 38 3.08 -32.04 4.01
N GLU A 39 3.57 -32.08 2.78
CA GLU A 39 4.89 -31.57 2.48
C GLU A 39 4.97 -30.08 2.87
N LYS A 40 6.01 -29.72 3.63
CA LYS A 40 6.20 -28.33 4.05
C LYS A 40 6.43 -27.40 2.86
N LYS A 41 7.06 -27.90 1.80
CA LYS A 41 7.34 -27.15 0.56
C LYS A 41 7.50 -28.12 -0.61
N LEU A 42 6.73 -27.89 -1.66
CA LEU A 42 6.84 -28.56 -2.95
C LEU A 42 7.46 -27.60 -3.97
N GLY A 43 8.48 -28.04 -4.72
CA GLY A 43 9.08 -27.27 -5.81
C GLY A 43 8.75 -27.89 -7.17
N LEU A 44 8.33 -27.07 -8.13
CA LEU A 44 8.02 -27.48 -9.50
C LEU A 44 8.68 -26.54 -10.49
N ASP A 45 9.28 -27.10 -11.53
CA ASP A 45 9.80 -26.35 -12.68
C ASP A 45 8.73 -26.28 -13.76
N ILE A 46 8.47 -25.07 -14.24
CA ILE A 46 7.41 -24.73 -15.20
C ILE A 46 8.06 -24.15 -16.46
N ASP A 47 8.14 -24.98 -17.50
CA ASP A 47 8.71 -24.58 -18.79
C ASP A 47 7.63 -24.05 -19.74
N CYS A 48 7.47 -22.73 -19.74
CA CYS A 48 6.56 -22.04 -20.64
C CYS A 48 7.15 -21.83 -22.06
N GLY A 49 8.44 -22.12 -22.27
CA GLY A 49 9.02 -22.17 -23.60
C GLY A 49 8.53 -23.38 -24.41
N ALA A 50 8.37 -24.53 -23.73
CA ALA A 50 7.81 -25.74 -24.32
C ALA A 50 6.27 -25.73 -24.38
N ASP A 51 5.61 -25.27 -23.31
CA ASP A 51 4.16 -25.13 -23.24
C ASP A 51 3.77 -23.83 -22.53
N ALA A 52 3.39 -22.81 -23.30
CA ALA A 52 2.99 -21.50 -22.76
C ALA A 52 1.83 -21.57 -21.73
N SER A 53 1.04 -22.65 -21.72
CA SER A 53 -0.06 -22.85 -20.76
C SER A 53 0.33 -23.61 -19.49
N ALA A 54 1.59 -24.03 -19.35
CA ALA A 54 2.07 -24.86 -18.26
C ALA A 54 1.83 -24.24 -16.88
N LEU A 55 2.07 -22.93 -16.74
CA LEU A 55 1.83 -22.22 -15.48
C LEU A 55 0.35 -22.22 -15.09
N GLN A 56 -0.55 -21.88 -16.02
CA GLN A 56 -1.99 -21.90 -15.74
C GLN A 56 -2.48 -23.31 -15.38
N LYS A 57 -1.96 -24.35 -16.04
CA LYS A 57 -2.27 -25.75 -15.71
C LYS A 57 -1.77 -26.13 -14.32
N ALA A 58 -0.58 -25.68 -13.92
CA ALA A 58 -0.04 -25.93 -12.58
C ALA A 58 -0.87 -25.23 -11.49
N LEU A 59 -1.26 -23.98 -11.72
CA LEU A 59 -2.10 -23.21 -10.79
C LEU A 59 -3.49 -23.84 -10.57
N GLY A 60 -4.00 -24.55 -11.56
CA GLY A 60 -5.29 -25.27 -11.47
C GLY A 60 -5.24 -26.60 -10.72
N LYS A 61 -4.07 -27.06 -10.26
CA LYS A 61 -3.93 -28.34 -9.55
C LYS A 61 -4.07 -28.16 -8.04
N ALA A 62 -4.65 -29.18 -7.40
CA ALA A 62 -4.60 -29.31 -5.95
C ALA A 62 -3.27 -29.95 -5.54
N TYR A 63 -2.59 -29.33 -4.58
CA TYR A 63 -1.33 -29.83 -4.04
C TYR A 63 -1.46 -30.07 -2.53
N SER A 64 -0.96 -31.21 -2.06
CA SER A 64 -0.89 -31.54 -0.63
C SER A 64 0.38 -30.95 0.00
N ALA A 65 0.58 -29.63 -0.14
CA ALA A 65 1.74 -28.92 0.38
C ALA A 65 1.35 -27.59 1.05
N GLN A 66 2.11 -27.18 2.08
CA GLN A 66 1.89 -25.89 2.74
C GLN A 66 2.30 -24.70 1.86
N LEU A 67 3.25 -24.90 0.96
CA LEU A 67 3.75 -23.92 0.00
C LEU A 67 4.17 -24.63 -1.28
N VAL A 68 3.70 -24.14 -2.42
CA VAL A 68 4.11 -24.64 -3.74
C VAL A 68 4.94 -23.57 -4.44
N GLN A 69 6.22 -23.84 -4.62
CA GLN A 69 7.12 -22.99 -5.39
C GLN A 69 7.09 -23.42 -6.86
N LEU A 70 6.75 -22.49 -7.75
CA LEU A 70 6.73 -22.65 -9.20
C LEU A 70 7.89 -21.83 -9.77
N THR A 71 8.95 -22.50 -10.23
CA THR A 71 10.08 -21.85 -10.92
C THR A 71 9.76 -21.79 -12.41
N VAL A 72 9.61 -20.59 -12.96
CA VAL A 72 9.12 -20.35 -14.32
C VAL A 72 10.27 -20.02 -15.27
N THR A 73 10.34 -20.74 -16.39
CA THR A 73 11.21 -20.42 -17.54
C THR A 73 10.37 -20.06 -18.78
N GLY A 74 10.85 -19.13 -19.59
CA GLY A 74 10.17 -18.71 -20.82
C GLY A 74 8.91 -17.85 -20.62
N GLU A 75 8.16 -17.64 -21.70
CA GLU A 75 6.97 -16.77 -21.72
C GLU A 75 5.69 -17.56 -21.47
N CYS A 76 5.11 -17.42 -20.28
CA CYS A 76 3.82 -18.01 -19.94
C CYS A 76 2.66 -17.17 -20.48
N ALA A 77 1.66 -17.83 -21.02
CA ALA A 77 0.43 -17.18 -21.48
C ALA A 77 -0.44 -16.77 -20.27
N GLY A 78 -0.83 -15.50 -20.24
CA GLY A 78 -1.92 -14.98 -19.41
C GLY A 78 -3.23 -14.78 -20.20
N PRO A 79 -4.29 -14.23 -19.58
CA PRO A 79 -4.35 -13.83 -18.17
C PRO A 79 -4.38 -15.04 -17.22
N LEU A 80 -3.88 -14.85 -16.00
CA LEU A 80 -3.88 -15.85 -14.94
C LEU A 80 -4.94 -15.53 -13.90
N TYR A 81 -5.69 -16.55 -13.51
CA TYR A 81 -6.62 -16.49 -12.38
C TYR A 81 -6.17 -17.45 -11.29
N ILE A 82 -5.83 -16.90 -10.12
CA ILE A 82 -5.37 -17.67 -8.97
C ILE A 82 -6.39 -17.53 -7.85
N GLN A 83 -7.23 -18.56 -7.73
CA GLN A 83 -8.23 -18.67 -6.68
C GLN A 83 -7.85 -19.78 -5.72
N HIS A 84 -7.75 -19.40 -4.44
CA HIS A 84 -7.29 -20.29 -3.37
C HIS A 84 -5.84 -20.78 -3.61
N GLY A 85 -5.18 -21.27 -2.55
CA GLY A 85 -3.81 -21.80 -2.64
C GLY A 85 -2.71 -20.84 -2.17
N ARG A 86 -1.52 -21.43 -2.03
CA ARG A 86 -0.32 -20.79 -1.48
C ARG A 86 0.85 -21.02 -2.43
N PHE A 87 1.07 -20.06 -3.33
CA PHE A 87 2.04 -20.19 -4.41
C PHE A 87 3.20 -19.20 -4.26
N GLU A 88 4.41 -19.65 -4.56
CA GLU A 88 5.55 -18.77 -4.80
C GLU A 88 5.99 -18.94 -6.25
N ILE A 89 5.70 -17.94 -7.08
CA ILE A 89 6.01 -17.93 -8.51
C ILE A 89 7.29 -17.13 -8.70
N ILE A 90 8.34 -17.82 -9.11
CA ILE A 90 9.70 -17.27 -9.20
C ILE A 90 10.18 -17.41 -10.63
N ASN A 91 10.71 -16.34 -11.20
CA ASN A 91 11.46 -16.42 -12.45
C ASN A 91 12.77 -17.19 -12.25
N ASP A 92 13.12 -18.05 -13.19
CA ASP A 92 14.38 -18.79 -13.22
C ASP A 92 15.61 -17.87 -13.16
N ALA A 93 16.77 -18.48 -12.87
CA ALA A 93 18.03 -17.73 -12.73
C ALA A 93 18.46 -17.04 -14.04
N GLY A 94 17.98 -17.49 -15.20
CA GLY A 94 18.21 -16.86 -16.51
C GLY A 94 17.35 -15.63 -16.79
N LEU A 95 16.44 -15.26 -15.88
CA LEU A 95 15.48 -14.14 -16.01
C LEU A 95 14.59 -14.26 -17.26
N SER A 96 14.33 -15.47 -17.74
CA SER A 96 13.55 -15.70 -18.96
C SER A 96 12.05 -15.78 -18.71
N GLY A 97 11.66 -16.10 -17.47
CA GLY A 97 10.30 -16.24 -16.98
C GLY A 97 9.50 -14.95 -17.05
N SER A 98 8.41 -14.97 -17.80
CA SER A 98 7.47 -13.84 -17.90
C SER A 98 6.03 -14.32 -18.03
N ILE A 99 5.09 -13.42 -17.74
CA ILE A 99 3.67 -13.62 -18.00
C ILE A 99 3.29 -12.61 -19.08
N ARG A 100 2.76 -13.08 -20.21
CA ARG A 100 2.28 -12.21 -21.29
C ARG A 100 0.82 -12.44 -21.60
N VAL A 101 0.04 -11.36 -21.60
CA VAL A 101 -1.31 -11.33 -22.17
C VAL A 101 -1.24 -10.80 -23.60
N LYS A 102 -1.79 -11.54 -24.57
CA LYS A 102 -1.86 -11.09 -25.96
C LYS A 102 -3.09 -10.20 -26.17
N HIS A 103 -3.04 -9.35 -27.19
CA HIS A 103 -4.12 -8.37 -27.50
C HIS A 103 -5.50 -9.01 -27.72
N ASN A 104 -5.55 -10.27 -28.18
CA ASN A 104 -6.82 -10.98 -28.35
C ASN A 104 -7.36 -11.63 -27.06
N GLN A 105 -6.67 -11.49 -25.93
CA GLN A 105 -7.03 -12.10 -24.64
C GLN A 105 -7.40 -11.06 -23.57
N GLU A 106 -7.24 -9.77 -23.85
CA GLU A 106 -7.49 -8.68 -22.89
C GLU A 106 -8.93 -8.63 -22.35
N TYR A 107 -9.92 -9.02 -23.16
CA TYR A 107 -11.32 -9.05 -22.74
C TYR A 107 -11.69 -10.23 -21.84
N GLN A 108 -10.79 -11.21 -21.69
CA GLN A 108 -11.06 -12.41 -20.89
C GLN A 108 -11.00 -12.13 -19.39
N GLN A 109 -10.26 -11.12 -18.97
CA GLN A 109 -10.06 -10.79 -17.56
C GLN A 109 -9.73 -9.32 -17.37
N LYS A 110 -10.08 -8.77 -16.20
CA LYS A 110 -9.84 -7.36 -15.86
C LYS A 110 -8.37 -6.99 -15.65
N ALA A 111 -7.50 -7.98 -15.40
CA ALA A 111 -6.08 -7.81 -15.13
C ALA A 111 -5.30 -9.04 -15.60
N ALA A 112 -4.01 -8.89 -15.87
CA ALA A 112 -3.18 -10.01 -16.34
C ALA A 112 -2.99 -11.10 -15.29
N VAL A 113 -2.98 -10.72 -14.01
CA VAL A 113 -3.04 -11.64 -12.89
C VAL A 113 -4.17 -11.18 -11.96
N LEU A 114 -5.14 -12.04 -11.73
CA LEU A 114 -6.21 -11.82 -10.77
C LEU A 114 -6.05 -12.80 -9.60
N LEU A 115 -5.81 -12.25 -8.42
CA LEU A 115 -5.73 -12.99 -7.16
C LEU A 115 -7.03 -12.83 -6.40
N SER A 116 -7.68 -13.96 -6.07
CA SER A 116 -8.92 -13.96 -5.27
C SER A 116 -8.84 -15.01 -4.16
N SER A 117 -9.03 -14.57 -2.92
CA SER A 117 -8.94 -15.41 -1.72
C SER A 117 -7.72 -16.33 -1.73
N SER A 118 -6.54 -15.80 -2.10
CA SER A 118 -5.30 -16.56 -2.26
C SER A 118 -4.11 -15.91 -1.54
N ASN A 119 -3.03 -16.67 -1.37
CA ASN A 119 -1.77 -16.18 -0.81
C ASN A 119 -0.65 -16.44 -1.82
N VAL A 120 -0.15 -15.41 -2.49
CA VAL A 120 0.80 -15.58 -3.60
C VAL A 120 2.00 -14.67 -3.46
N ALA A 121 3.19 -15.20 -3.72
CA ALA A 121 4.41 -14.43 -3.86
C ALA A 121 4.90 -14.47 -5.31
N PHE A 122 5.25 -13.32 -5.87
CA PHE A 122 5.89 -13.17 -7.17
C PHE A 122 7.30 -12.61 -6.98
N LYS A 123 8.28 -13.23 -7.63
CA LYS A 123 9.68 -12.83 -7.53
C LYS A 123 10.38 -12.80 -8.88
N ASN A 124 11.04 -11.67 -9.17
CA ASN A 124 11.86 -11.45 -10.37
C ASN A 124 11.10 -11.66 -11.69
N ILE A 125 9.78 -11.48 -11.72
CA ILE A 125 8.97 -11.78 -12.90
C ILE A 125 8.59 -10.51 -13.67
N ASN A 126 8.55 -10.59 -14.99
CA ASN A 126 8.00 -9.54 -15.84
C ASN A 126 6.56 -9.89 -16.26
N ILE A 127 5.66 -8.91 -16.19
CA ILE A 127 4.26 -9.04 -16.60
C ILE A 127 4.00 -8.10 -17.78
N ASP A 128 3.91 -8.66 -18.98
CA ASP A 128 3.62 -7.94 -20.21
C ASP A 128 2.13 -7.98 -20.55
N VAL A 129 1.56 -6.80 -20.75
CA VAL A 129 0.13 -6.62 -21.01
C VAL A 129 -0.12 -5.66 -22.18
N PRO A 130 -1.30 -5.74 -22.82
CA PRO A 130 -1.79 -4.71 -23.73
C PRO A 130 -2.02 -3.37 -23.00
N ASN A 131 -2.20 -2.30 -23.76
CA ASN A 131 -2.61 -1.01 -23.18
C ASN A 131 -3.95 -1.17 -22.44
N ASP A 132 -4.18 -0.31 -21.45
CA ASP A 132 -5.43 -0.21 -20.70
C ASP A 132 -5.77 -1.45 -19.85
N MET A 133 -4.83 -2.39 -19.69
CA MET A 133 -4.97 -3.57 -18.85
C MET A 133 -4.03 -3.48 -17.64
N PRO A 134 -4.54 -3.49 -16.40
CA PRO A 134 -3.72 -3.61 -15.20
C PRO A 134 -2.92 -4.91 -15.18
N ALA A 135 -1.71 -4.85 -14.61
CA ALA A 135 -0.85 -6.02 -14.46
C ALA A 135 -1.43 -6.99 -13.42
N VAL A 136 -1.87 -6.46 -12.28
CA VAL A 136 -2.37 -7.27 -11.17
C VAL A 136 -3.57 -6.64 -10.50
N GLU A 137 -4.59 -7.45 -10.22
CA GLU A 137 -5.70 -7.14 -9.33
C GLU A 137 -5.73 -8.16 -8.18
N ILE A 138 -5.80 -7.66 -6.95
CA ILE A 138 -5.83 -8.46 -5.72
C ILE A 138 -7.13 -8.16 -5.00
N LYS A 139 -7.91 -9.20 -4.72
CA LYS A 139 -9.22 -9.03 -4.07
C LYS A 139 -9.62 -10.20 -3.17
N ALA A 140 -10.78 -10.05 -2.54
CA ALA A 140 -11.44 -11.04 -1.71
C ALA A 140 -10.54 -11.60 -0.60
N ASN A 141 -9.98 -10.72 0.24
CA ASN A 141 -9.09 -11.05 1.37
C ASN A 141 -7.83 -11.82 0.95
N SER A 142 -7.23 -11.47 -0.18
CA SER A 142 -5.99 -12.09 -0.64
C SER A 142 -4.77 -11.46 0.02
N LEU A 143 -3.68 -12.23 0.08
CA LEU A 143 -2.36 -11.74 0.46
C LEU A 143 -1.42 -11.90 -0.73
N ALA A 144 -0.71 -10.84 -1.11
CA ALA A 144 0.31 -10.91 -2.15
C ALA A 144 1.65 -10.36 -1.70
N LYS A 145 2.74 -10.90 -2.25
CA LYS A 145 4.09 -10.35 -2.09
C LYS A 145 4.73 -10.19 -3.46
N PHE A 146 5.27 -9.02 -3.74
CA PHE A 146 5.97 -8.70 -4.98
C PHE A 146 7.40 -8.31 -4.66
N ASN A 147 8.36 -9.06 -5.21
CA ASN A 147 9.77 -8.75 -5.08
C ASN A 147 10.38 -8.63 -6.47
N HIS A 148 10.75 -7.41 -6.86
CA HIS A 148 11.37 -7.15 -8.15
C HIS A 148 10.49 -7.61 -9.32
N VAL A 149 9.24 -7.15 -9.34
CA VAL A 149 8.28 -7.42 -10.41
C VAL A 149 8.17 -6.20 -11.31
N SER A 150 8.30 -6.41 -12.62
CA SER A 150 8.19 -5.35 -13.63
C SER A 150 6.94 -5.55 -14.50
N THR A 151 6.46 -4.46 -15.10
CA THR A 151 5.36 -4.52 -16.06
C THR A 151 5.41 -3.34 -17.03
N ASN A 152 4.92 -3.55 -18.25
CA ASN A 152 4.72 -2.50 -19.26
C ASN A 152 3.30 -1.88 -19.20
N ALA A 153 2.46 -2.28 -18.23
CA ALA A 153 1.07 -1.84 -18.09
C ALA A 153 0.95 -0.31 -18.09
N LYS A 154 0.12 0.23 -18.98
CA LYS A 154 -0.10 1.67 -19.13
C LYS A 154 -1.43 1.95 -19.81
N SER A 155 -1.98 3.14 -19.57
CA SER A 155 -3.02 3.72 -20.42
C SER A 155 -2.48 4.97 -21.11
N PRO A 156 -2.42 5.02 -22.45
CA PRO A 156 -2.01 6.22 -23.18
C PRO A 156 -2.95 7.42 -22.98
N ASN A 157 -4.22 7.15 -22.66
CA ASN A 157 -5.28 8.17 -22.59
C ASN A 157 -5.70 8.48 -21.14
N ASP A 158 -5.23 7.72 -20.15
CA ASP A 158 -5.56 7.89 -18.75
C ASP A 158 -4.30 8.01 -17.87
N SER A 159 -4.02 9.25 -17.44
CA SER A 159 -2.92 9.54 -16.51
C SER A 159 -3.16 9.03 -15.08
N SER A 160 -4.41 8.67 -14.76
CA SER A 160 -4.78 8.08 -13.48
C SER A 160 -4.57 6.56 -13.44
N PHE A 161 -4.27 5.92 -14.57
CA PHE A 161 -4.11 4.47 -14.66
C PHE A 161 -3.11 3.87 -13.65
N LEU A 162 -3.53 2.79 -13.00
CA LEU A 162 -2.77 2.07 -11.97
C LEU A 162 -2.48 0.64 -12.42
N GLN A 163 -1.24 0.20 -12.23
CA GLN A 163 -0.77 -1.12 -12.69
C GLN A 163 -1.12 -2.24 -11.71
N PHE A 164 -1.09 -1.94 -10.41
CA PHE A 164 -1.41 -2.87 -9.34
C PHE A 164 -2.61 -2.34 -8.56
N LEU A 165 -3.67 -3.15 -8.47
CA LEU A 165 -4.91 -2.80 -7.77
C LEU A 165 -5.11 -3.74 -6.57
N ILE A 166 -5.26 -3.17 -5.38
CA ILE A 166 -5.50 -3.93 -4.14
C ILE A 166 -6.84 -3.47 -3.58
N THR A 167 -7.80 -4.40 -3.51
CA THR A 167 -9.17 -4.13 -3.07
C THR A 167 -9.70 -5.24 -2.16
N ASP A 168 -10.90 -5.02 -1.62
CA ASP A 168 -11.71 -6.02 -0.91
C ASP A 168 -10.95 -6.63 0.27
N ASN A 169 -10.48 -5.75 1.17
CA ASN A 169 -9.77 -6.10 2.41
C ASN A 169 -8.54 -7.01 2.16
N SER A 170 -7.83 -6.77 1.06
CA SER A 170 -6.63 -7.53 0.70
C SER A 170 -5.36 -6.84 1.19
N THR A 171 -4.26 -7.59 1.22
CA THR A 171 -2.95 -7.09 1.64
C THR A 171 -1.88 -7.36 0.59
N ALA A 172 -1.05 -6.37 0.27
CA ALA A 172 0.11 -6.58 -0.59
C ALA A 172 1.42 -6.03 0.03
N TYR A 173 2.51 -6.76 -0.18
CA TYR A 173 3.86 -6.34 0.22
C TYR A 173 4.72 -6.14 -1.02
N PHE A 174 5.47 -5.05 -1.07
CA PHE A 174 6.29 -4.65 -2.19
C PHE A 174 7.75 -4.47 -1.76
N GLU A 175 8.66 -5.11 -2.51
CA GLU A 175 10.11 -4.99 -2.33
C GLU A 175 10.77 -4.80 -3.70
N LYS A 176 11.76 -3.88 -3.79
CA LYS A 176 12.57 -3.67 -5.02
C LYS A 176 11.73 -3.42 -6.27
N MET A 177 10.62 -2.71 -6.11
CA MET A 177 9.77 -2.29 -7.23
C MET A 177 10.35 -1.02 -7.86
N SER A 178 10.10 -0.78 -9.15
CA SER A 178 10.63 0.41 -9.81
C SER A 178 9.66 0.95 -10.87
N GLY A 179 9.30 2.23 -10.73
CA GLY A 179 8.46 2.94 -11.70
C GLY A 179 6.99 2.49 -11.73
N ASN A 180 6.56 1.68 -10.75
CA ASN A 180 5.22 1.13 -10.74
C ASN A 180 4.17 2.09 -10.18
N SER A 181 2.92 1.93 -10.62
CA SER A 181 1.76 2.62 -10.03
C SER A 181 0.83 1.65 -9.30
N VAL A 182 0.43 2.01 -8.09
CA VAL A 182 -0.29 1.15 -7.14
C VAL A 182 -1.51 1.88 -6.60
N GLY A 183 -2.67 1.22 -6.66
CA GLY A 183 -3.93 1.69 -6.09
C GLY A 183 -4.44 0.79 -4.98
N VAL A 184 -4.86 1.39 -3.87
CA VAL A 184 -5.31 0.69 -2.66
C VAL A 184 -6.69 1.18 -2.26
N TYR A 185 -7.65 0.25 -2.22
CA TYR A 185 -9.09 0.52 -2.08
C TYR A 185 -9.77 -0.49 -1.15
N GLY A 186 -11.00 -0.19 -0.73
CA GLY A 186 -11.88 -1.15 -0.08
C GLY A 186 -11.31 -1.70 1.23
N SER A 187 -10.82 -0.82 2.10
CA SER A 187 -10.20 -1.20 3.40
C SER A 187 -9.01 -2.14 3.28
N SER A 188 -8.22 -1.99 2.20
CA SER A 188 -7.03 -2.80 1.96
C SER A 188 -5.76 -2.19 2.55
N PHE A 189 -4.69 -2.98 2.59
CA PHE A 189 -3.40 -2.53 3.09
C PHE A 189 -2.27 -2.84 2.12
N VAL A 190 -1.31 -1.92 1.98
CA VAL A 190 -0.03 -2.20 1.32
C VAL A 190 1.16 -1.76 2.15
N GLU A 191 2.24 -2.52 2.06
CA GLU A 191 3.53 -2.14 2.64
C GLU A 191 4.64 -2.18 1.59
N PHE A 192 5.43 -1.12 1.52
CA PHE A 192 6.69 -1.07 0.80
C PHE A 192 7.82 -1.32 1.79
N SER A 193 8.34 -2.55 1.82
CA SER A 193 9.25 -2.96 2.87
C SER A 193 10.67 -2.40 2.67
N LYS A 194 11.18 -2.34 1.43
CA LYS A 194 12.50 -1.72 1.12
C LYS A 194 12.78 -1.54 -0.38
N ARG A 195 13.62 -0.55 -0.68
CA ARG A 195 14.29 -0.31 -1.98
C ARG A 195 13.34 -0.20 -3.18
N SER A 196 12.11 0.24 -2.97
CA SER A 196 11.21 0.59 -4.07
C SER A 196 11.45 2.03 -4.50
N ASP A 197 11.44 2.30 -5.80
CA ASP A 197 11.79 3.61 -6.38
C ASP A 197 10.77 4.06 -7.43
N GLN A 198 10.62 5.38 -7.60
CA GLN A 198 9.71 6.02 -8.55
C GLN A 198 8.25 5.55 -8.48
N ILE A 199 7.79 5.16 -7.29
CA ILE A 199 6.44 4.62 -7.11
C ILE A 199 5.40 5.75 -7.16
N LYS A 200 4.32 5.52 -7.91
CA LYS A 200 3.06 6.29 -7.80
C LYS A 200 2.10 5.49 -6.92
N LEU A 201 1.68 6.06 -5.81
CA LEU A 201 0.77 5.40 -4.86
C LEU A 201 -0.52 6.22 -4.71
N GLU A 202 -1.66 5.54 -4.80
CA GLU A 202 -2.96 6.14 -4.50
C GLU A 202 -3.73 5.28 -3.48
N VAL A 203 -4.21 5.92 -2.40
CA VAL A 203 -4.83 5.26 -1.25
C VAL A 203 -6.19 5.89 -0.95
N TYR A 204 -7.24 5.07 -0.98
CA TYR A 204 -8.63 5.53 -0.83
C TYR A 204 -9.47 4.57 0.02
N ASP A 205 -10.71 4.98 0.30
CA ASP A 205 -11.76 4.12 0.85
C ASP A 205 -11.37 3.40 2.14
N THR A 206 -10.88 4.16 3.11
CA THR A 206 -10.44 3.65 4.44
C THR A 206 -9.30 2.63 4.34
N SER A 207 -8.53 2.66 3.25
CA SER A 207 -7.35 1.83 3.08
C SER A 207 -6.11 2.49 3.68
N ALA A 208 -5.06 1.70 3.87
CA ALA A 208 -3.80 2.19 4.41
C ALA A 208 -2.60 1.75 3.58
N ALA A 209 -1.56 2.57 3.59
CA ALA A 209 -0.28 2.23 3.01
C ALA A 209 0.88 2.63 3.93
N GLN A 210 1.92 1.81 3.96
CA GLN A 210 3.12 2.07 4.73
C GLN A 210 4.37 1.94 3.87
N SER A 211 5.31 2.87 4.03
CA SER A 211 6.70 2.69 3.63
C SER A 211 7.53 2.42 4.88
N ALA A 212 8.07 1.21 5.00
CA ALA A 212 8.72 0.77 6.24
C ALA A 212 10.21 1.17 6.32
N GLN A 213 10.84 1.48 5.18
CA GLN A 213 12.27 1.82 5.06
C GLN A 213 12.49 2.79 3.89
N ASN A 214 13.77 3.05 3.57
CA ASN A 214 14.26 3.88 2.46
C ASN A 214 13.71 3.44 1.09
N ASN A 215 12.47 3.87 0.82
CA ASN A 215 11.77 3.79 -0.45
C ASN A 215 11.53 5.21 -0.95
N HIS A 216 11.40 5.34 -2.27
CA HIS A 216 11.20 6.60 -2.94
C HIS A 216 9.94 6.59 -3.79
N PHE A 217 9.07 7.55 -3.53
CA PHE A 217 7.80 7.72 -4.20
C PHE A 217 7.87 8.97 -5.07
N ARG A 218 7.53 8.81 -6.35
CA ARG A 218 7.30 9.94 -7.24
C ARG A 218 6.11 10.75 -6.77
N SER A 219 5.04 10.07 -6.34
CA SER A 219 3.88 10.73 -5.76
C SER A 219 3.08 9.79 -4.87
N VAL A 220 2.54 10.32 -3.79
CA VAL A 220 1.57 9.64 -2.93
C VAL A 220 0.30 10.49 -2.87
N GLN A 221 -0.84 9.88 -3.17
CA GLN A 221 -2.16 10.49 -3.02
C GLN A 221 -2.97 9.72 -1.99
N VAL A 222 -3.57 10.44 -1.05
CA VAL A 222 -4.42 9.86 0.00
C VAL A 222 -5.73 10.63 0.06
N ALA A 223 -6.88 9.95 -0.03
CA ALA A 223 -8.19 10.56 0.16
C ALA A 223 -9.21 9.55 0.72
N GLY A 224 -10.47 9.98 0.93
CA GLY A 224 -11.56 9.06 1.30
C GLY A 224 -11.33 8.26 2.58
N ASN A 225 -10.83 8.90 3.64
CA ASN A 225 -10.37 8.28 4.90
C ASN A 225 -9.16 7.34 4.74
N GLY A 226 -8.45 7.41 3.62
CA GLY A 226 -7.18 6.70 3.45
C GLY A 226 -6.10 7.22 4.40
N TYR A 227 -5.09 6.38 4.67
CA TYR A 227 -3.94 6.72 5.49
C TYR A 227 -2.62 6.31 4.82
N PHE A 228 -1.60 7.17 4.94
CA PHE A 228 -0.22 6.83 4.54
C PHE A 228 0.77 7.10 5.67
N LEU A 229 1.67 6.15 5.92
CA LEU A 229 2.82 6.30 6.80
C LEU A 229 4.12 6.14 6.01
N GLY A 230 4.90 7.21 5.90
CA GLY A 230 6.28 7.18 5.41
C GLY A 230 7.28 7.09 6.56
N ASP A 231 7.92 5.94 6.76
CA ASP A 231 8.82 5.71 7.90
C ASP A 231 10.26 5.39 7.46
N ASN A 232 11.21 5.58 8.38
CA ASN A 232 12.62 5.18 8.27
C ASN A 232 13.28 5.60 6.94
N GLN A 233 13.48 6.91 6.78
CA GLN A 233 14.14 7.52 5.61
C GLN A 233 13.36 7.34 4.29
N SER A 234 12.04 7.26 4.37
CA SER A 234 11.17 7.31 3.19
C SER A 234 11.27 8.66 2.50
N ASN A 235 11.20 8.70 1.17
CA ASN A 235 11.20 9.94 0.39
C ASN A 235 9.96 10.02 -0.50
N VAL A 236 9.19 11.09 -0.38
CA VAL A 236 8.01 11.37 -1.23
C VAL A 236 8.21 12.69 -1.95
N ASN A 237 8.31 12.67 -3.29
CA ASN A 237 8.48 13.91 -4.05
C ASN A 237 7.24 14.79 -4.02
N LEU A 238 6.06 14.21 -4.25
CA LEU A 238 4.78 14.91 -4.20
C LEU A 238 3.79 14.16 -3.29
N LEU A 239 3.34 14.81 -2.23
CA LEU A 239 2.31 14.29 -1.31
C LEU A 239 1.01 15.08 -1.49
N MET A 240 -0.06 14.36 -1.83
CA MET A 240 -1.39 14.91 -2.05
C MET A 240 -2.37 14.31 -1.05
N ILE A 241 -3.03 15.14 -0.24
CA ILE A 241 -3.93 14.70 0.83
C ILE A 241 -5.27 15.40 0.68
N TRP A 242 -6.33 14.66 0.35
CA TRP A 242 -7.62 15.22 -0.01
C TRP A 242 -8.77 14.69 0.86
N SER A 243 -9.89 15.40 0.84
CA SER A 243 -11.15 15.00 1.48
C SER A 243 -10.99 14.73 2.98
N LYS A 244 -10.78 13.49 3.42
CA LYS A 244 -10.53 13.09 4.81
C LYS A 244 -9.27 12.22 4.95
N GLY A 245 -8.35 12.35 4.01
CA GLY A 245 -7.09 11.62 4.02
C GLY A 245 -6.16 12.11 5.13
N ALA A 246 -5.30 11.21 5.58
CA ALA A 246 -4.24 11.51 6.53
C ALA A 246 -2.90 10.95 6.04
N ALA A 247 -1.81 11.68 6.27
CA ALA A 247 -0.47 11.18 6.00
C ALA A 247 0.50 11.59 7.10
N GLU A 248 1.43 10.70 7.41
CA GLU A 248 2.47 10.93 8.40
C GLU A 248 3.82 10.56 7.82
N ILE A 249 4.85 11.33 8.16
CA ILE A 249 6.24 10.95 7.92
C ILE A 249 7.03 10.91 9.22
N ASN A 250 7.90 9.92 9.37
CA ASN A 250 8.60 9.65 10.61
C ASN A 250 10.04 9.17 10.37
N ASN A 251 10.87 9.26 11.41
CA ASN A 251 12.25 8.76 11.46
C ASN A 251 13.08 9.18 10.23
N GLN A 252 13.42 10.47 10.14
CA GLN A 252 14.27 11.05 9.10
C GLN A 252 13.70 10.92 7.66
N SER A 253 12.39 10.73 7.54
CA SER A 253 11.70 10.70 6.25
C SER A 253 11.52 12.09 5.67
N ARG A 254 11.27 12.18 4.36
CA ARG A 254 11.26 13.43 3.61
C ARG A 254 10.07 13.56 2.68
N VAL A 255 9.50 14.76 2.59
CA VAL A 255 8.49 15.13 1.59
C VAL A 255 8.93 16.40 0.85
N GLY A 256 8.80 16.40 -0.47
CA GLY A 256 9.22 17.49 -1.37
C GLY A 256 8.19 18.58 -1.59
N GLU A 257 7.01 18.24 -2.13
CA GLU A 257 5.86 19.13 -2.33
C GLU A 257 4.65 18.57 -1.59
N ILE A 258 3.88 19.46 -0.97
CA ILE A 258 2.66 19.09 -0.23
C ILE A 258 1.45 19.83 -0.79
N MET A 259 0.45 19.08 -1.19
CA MET A 259 -0.88 19.56 -1.58
C MET A 259 -1.90 18.99 -0.60
N MET A 260 -2.67 19.84 0.06
CA MET A 260 -3.69 19.42 1.04
C MET A 260 -5.01 20.11 0.79
N GLY A 261 -6.11 19.35 0.80
CA GLY A 261 -7.47 19.87 0.67
C GLY A 261 -8.50 19.11 1.51
N GLY A 262 -9.62 19.77 1.82
CA GLY A 262 -10.75 19.16 2.55
C GLY A 262 -10.63 19.29 4.07
N GLN A 263 -10.86 18.19 4.79
CA GLN A 263 -10.64 17.98 6.22
C GLN A 263 -9.49 16.99 6.40
N SER A 264 -8.28 17.40 6.03
CA SER A 264 -7.11 16.53 5.94
C SER A 264 -6.09 16.76 7.05
N HIS A 265 -5.27 15.74 7.30
CA HIS A 265 -4.23 15.75 8.32
C HIS A 265 -2.87 15.40 7.71
N PHE A 266 -1.84 16.15 8.09
CA PHE A 266 -0.46 15.83 7.83
C PHE A 266 0.37 16.02 9.10
N ALA A 267 1.29 15.09 9.36
CA ALA A 267 2.29 15.27 10.41
C ALA A 267 3.69 14.78 10.00
N ALA A 268 4.71 15.47 10.51
CA ALA A 268 6.11 15.07 10.38
C ALA A 268 6.78 14.96 11.75
N TYR A 269 7.42 13.83 12.01
CA TYR A 269 8.00 13.47 13.31
C TYR A 269 9.48 13.07 13.20
N LYS A 270 10.22 13.19 14.32
CA LYS A 270 11.55 12.59 14.54
C LYS A 270 12.56 12.85 13.42
N GLU A 271 13.04 14.08 13.36
CA GLU A 271 14.06 14.56 12.41
C GLU A 271 13.63 14.45 10.93
N SER A 272 12.32 14.31 10.68
CA SER A 272 11.80 14.33 9.32
C SER A 272 11.86 15.72 8.71
N LEU A 273 11.86 15.77 7.38
CA LEU A 273 12.02 16.99 6.61
C LEU A 273 10.86 17.17 5.63
N VAL A 274 10.26 18.35 5.64
CA VAL A 274 9.34 18.78 4.59
C VAL A 274 9.94 19.97 3.84
N ALA A 275 9.89 19.91 2.52
CA ALA A 275 10.17 21.04 1.66
C ALA A 275 8.86 21.53 1.05
N GLY A 276 8.84 22.80 0.65
CA GLY A 276 7.78 23.36 -0.16
C GLY A 276 8.05 23.16 -1.66
N PRO A 277 7.06 23.43 -2.52
CA PRO A 277 5.90 24.28 -2.23
C PRO A 277 4.81 23.61 -1.40
N TYR A 278 4.01 24.45 -0.71
CA TYR A 278 2.86 24.03 0.08
C TYR A 278 1.60 24.66 -0.52
N SER A 279 0.66 23.82 -0.94
CA SER A 279 -0.62 24.26 -1.47
C SER A 279 -1.74 23.74 -0.59
N LEU A 280 -2.28 24.63 0.26
CA LEU A 280 -3.24 24.27 1.31
C LEU A 280 -4.63 24.88 1.03
N TRP A 281 -5.63 24.01 0.92
CA TRP A 281 -7.04 24.33 0.70
C TRP A 281 -7.91 23.69 1.80
N GLY A 282 -9.05 24.30 2.12
CA GLY A 282 -9.95 23.77 3.16
C GLY A 282 -9.39 23.87 4.58
N ASN A 283 -9.87 22.98 5.46
CA ASN A 283 -9.57 22.92 6.88
C ASN A 283 -8.51 21.82 7.09
N VAL A 284 -7.25 22.24 7.20
CA VAL A 284 -6.13 21.29 7.29
C VAL A 284 -5.52 21.31 8.68
N VAL A 285 -5.04 20.16 9.12
CA VAL A 285 -4.15 20.05 10.29
C VAL A 285 -2.76 19.70 9.79
N PHE A 286 -1.78 20.54 10.13
CA PHE A 286 -0.38 20.38 9.74
C PHE A 286 0.48 20.42 11.00
N GLU A 287 1.14 19.30 11.30
CA GLU A 287 1.92 19.12 12.51
C GLU A 287 3.41 18.86 12.22
N LEU A 288 4.28 19.53 12.95
CA LEU A 288 5.71 19.30 12.96
C LEU A 288 6.18 19.02 14.39
N GLU A 289 6.75 17.85 14.63
CA GLU A 289 7.35 17.54 15.91
C GLU A 289 8.80 17.07 15.71
N HIS A 290 9.75 17.74 16.36
CA HIS A 290 11.18 17.46 16.22
C HIS A 290 11.64 17.39 14.75
N SER A 291 11.00 18.17 13.88
CA SER A 291 11.11 18.07 12.42
C SER A 291 11.44 19.41 11.77
N THR A 292 11.84 19.39 10.51
CA THR A 292 12.27 20.59 9.77
C THR A 292 11.36 20.88 8.59
N ALA A 293 10.93 22.13 8.45
CA ALA A 293 10.22 22.64 7.28
C ALA A 293 11.03 23.72 6.57
N TYR A 294 11.24 23.54 5.26
CA TYR A 294 11.88 24.52 4.38
C TYR A 294 10.87 25.18 3.45
N ASN A 295 11.17 26.40 3.01
CA ASN A 295 10.33 27.20 2.11
C ASN A 295 8.91 27.44 2.64
N TRP A 296 8.73 27.38 3.96
CA TRP A 296 7.44 27.60 4.58
C TRP A 296 7.03 29.06 4.40
N LYS A 297 5.78 29.30 3.98
CA LYS A 297 5.20 30.64 3.89
C LYS A 297 4.03 30.73 4.85
N ALA A 298 3.91 31.87 5.51
CA ALA A 298 2.74 32.20 6.31
C ALA A 298 1.48 32.09 5.43
N VAL A 299 0.59 31.16 5.75
CA VAL A 299 -0.70 30.95 5.08
C VAL A 299 -1.81 31.49 5.97
N ASP A 300 -2.60 32.43 5.46
CA ASP A 300 -3.82 32.90 6.12
C ASP A 300 -4.96 31.89 5.89
N LYS A 301 -5.22 31.04 6.88
CA LYS A 301 -6.28 30.01 6.87
C LYS A 301 -6.99 29.96 8.22
N PRO A 302 -8.14 30.63 8.39
CA PRO A 302 -8.78 30.80 9.70
C PRO A 302 -9.30 29.49 10.33
N TYR A 303 -9.48 28.43 9.54
CA TYR A 303 -10.02 27.13 10.00
C TYR A 303 -8.98 26.00 9.97
N SER A 304 -7.71 26.33 9.72
CA SER A 304 -6.61 25.36 9.75
C SER A 304 -5.85 25.43 11.07
N ILE A 305 -5.28 24.30 11.46
CA ILE A 305 -4.41 24.17 12.62
C ILE A 305 -3.01 23.87 12.11
N ILE A 306 -2.06 24.74 12.44
CA ILE A 306 -0.67 24.56 12.06
C ILE A 306 0.15 24.61 13.34
N ILE A 307 0.78 23.49 13.71
CA ILE A 307 1.47 23.35 14.99
C ILE A 307 2.88 22.81 14.80
N GLY A 308 3.77 23.27 15.66
CA GLY A 308 5.18 22.91 15.71
C GLY A 308 5.63 22.71 17.16
N ASN A 309 6.26 21.58 17.46
CA ASN A 309 6.89 21.32 18.75
C ASN A 309 8.35 20.94 18.51
N ASN A 310 9.28 21.72 19.07
CA ASN A 310 10.72 21.60 18.77
C ASN A 310 11.03 21.52 17.26
N ALA A 311 10.28 22.27 16.46
CA ALA A 311 10.36 22.24 15.00
C ALA A 311 11.30 23.33 14.48
N HIS A 312 12.02 23.06 13.39
CA HIS A 312 12.81 24.08 12.68
C HIS A 312 12.03 24.52 11.45
N VAL A 313 11.69 25.80 11.35
CA VAL A 313 10.98 26.36 10.19
C VAL A 313 11.84 27.43 9.56
N ASN A 314 12.22 27.22 8.29
CA ASN A 314 13.14 28.08 7.54
C ASN A 314 14.43 28.42 8.31
N GLY A 315 15.02 27.41 8.96
CA GLY A 315 16.25 27.54 9.74
C GLY A 315 16.10 28.13 11.14
N LYS A 316 14.89 28.54 11.57
CA LYS A 316 14.63 29.02 12.92
C LYS A 316 13.99 27.93 13.77
N LEU A 317 14.53 27.69 14.97
CA LEU A 317 13.94 26.79 15.96
C LEU A 317 12.71 27.41 16.61
N TYR A 318 11.64 26.62 16.71
CA TYR A 318 10.41 26.90 17.42
C TYR A 318 10.19 25.82 18.48
N PRO A 319 10.54 26.08 19.76
CA PRO A 319 10.40 25.09 20.82
C PRO A 319 8.94 24.73 21.10
N GLY A 320 8.04 25.69 20.90
CA GLY A 320 6.60 25.48 20.79
C GLY A 320 6.03 26.57 19.89
N TRP A 321 5.30 26.18 18.88
CA TRP A 321 4.68 27.05 17.90
C TRP A 321 3.29 26.54 17.60
N SER A 322 2.30 27.41 17.75
CA SER A 322 0.94 27.11 17.31
C SER A 322 0.41 28.29 16.54
N TRP A 323 -0.05 28.03 15.35
CA TRP A 323 -0.85 28.93 14.54
C TRP A 323 -2.24 28.31 14.44
N THR A 324 -3.09 28.66 15.40
CA THR A 324 -4.52 28.44 15.32
C THR A 324 -5.11 29.63 14.59
N GLY A 325 -5.82 29.41 13.48
CA GLY A 325 -6.37 30.46 12.63
C GLY A 325 -6.88 31.66 13.41
N GLN A 326 -6.16 32.78 13.34
CA GLN A 326 -6.66 34.06 13.79
C GLN A 326 -7.42 34.67 12.61
N ALA A 327 -8.73 34.45 12.59
CA ALA A 327 -9.59 35.47 12.01
C ALA A 327 -9.37 36.76 12.84
N LYS A 328 -9.03 37.86 12.17
CA LYS A 328 -9.24 39.19 12.75
C LYS A 328 -10.73 39.42 12.98
#